data_AF-A0A7S0YW25-F1
#
_entry.id   AF-A0A7S0YW25-F1
#
_cell.length_a   1.000
_cell.length_b   1.000
_cell.length_c   1.000
_cell.angle_alpha   90.00
_cell.angle_beta   90.00
_cell.angle_gamma   90.00
#
_symmetry.space_group_name_H-M   'P 1'
#
loop_
_entity.id
_entity.type
_entity.pdbx_description
1 polymer ?
#
loop_
_entity_poly.entity_id
_entity_poly.type
_entity_poly.pdbx_seq_one_letter_code
_entity_poly.pdbx_strand_id
1 'polypeptide(L)'
;KLRELDARRVPLGLSIARSIVLFLTTSLCKVLMHVLNRVEYVDDERYRFLQSSIRHRPSGVPLLTVCNHQSSLDDPGLMSSLIPWDVVLTPSRVRWAIATQDIVFPRKSFVQSFMTCGQVLPVHRGGG
;
A
#
# COMPACT_ATOMS: atom_id res chain seq x y z
N LYS A 1 23.73 -4.36 -12.76
CA LYS A 1 22.67 -3.97 -13.72
C LYS A 1 21.35 -4.56 -13.25
N LEU A 2 20.46 -3.74 -12.70
CA LEU A 2 19.09 -4.20 -12.40
C LEU A 2 18.44 -4.56 -13.73
N ARG A 3 17.94 -5.79 -13.84
CA ARG A 3 17.24 -6.25 -15.04
C ARG A 3 15.91 -5.50 -15.05
N GLU A 4 15.74 -4.55 -15.96
CA GLU A 4 14.46 -3.86 -16.17
C GLU A 4 13.42 -4.92 -16.54
N LEU A 5 12.58 -5.28 -15.57
CA LEU A 5 11.43 -6.12 -15.81
C LEU A 5 10.37 -5.22 -16.47
N ASP A 6 9.79 -5.68 -17.57
CA ASP A 6 8.71 -4.96 -18.24
C ASP A 6 7.54 -4.77 -17.25
N ALA A 7 7.37 -3.55 -16.75
CA ALA A 7 6.35 -3.19 -15.77
C ALA A 7 4.92 -3.42 -16.30
N ARG A 8 4.77 -3.67 -17.61
CA ARG A 8 3.47 -3.87 -18.26
C ARG A 8 2.84 -5.23 -17.99
N ARG A 9 3.60 -6.25 -17.56
CA ARG A 9 3.07 -7.60 -17.30
C ARG A 9 3.50 -8.14 -15.94
N VAL A 10 2.54 -8.17 -15.01
CA VAL A 10 2.69 -8.86 -13.73
C VAL A 10 2.34 -10.34 -13.94
N PRO A 11 3.21 -11.30 -13.55
CA PRO A 11 2.89 -12.72 -13.62
C PRO A 11 1.61 -13.06 -12.85
N LEU A 12 0.80 -14.00 -13.37
CA LEU A 12 -0.48 -14.37 -12.76
C LEU A 12 -0.32 -14.80 -11.29
N GLY A 13 0.66 -15.65 -10.99
CA GLY A 13 0.92 -16.10 -9.62
C GLY A 13 1.25 -14.94 -8.66
N LEU A 14 2.02 -13.95 -9.13
CA LEU A 14 2.31 -12.75 -8.33
C LEU A 14 1.05 -11.88 -8.16
N SER A 15 0.22 -11.74 -9.20
CA SER A 15 -1.04 -11.00 -9.10
C SER A 15 -1.99 -11.63 -8.07
N ILE A 16 -2.12 -12.96 -8.07
CA ILE A 16 -2.94 -13.69 -7.08
C ILE A 16 -2.37 -13.50 -5.68
N ALA A 17 -1.06 -13.68 -5.49
CA ALA A 17 -0.40 -13.50 -4.20
C ALA A 17 -0.58 -12.06 -3.67
N ARG A 18 -0.46 -11.05 -4.55
CA ARG A 18 -0.74 -9.65 -4.20
C ARG A 18 -2.17 -9.46 -3.75
N SER A 19 -3.15 -9.93 -4.51
CA SER A 19 -4.56 -9.80 -4.13
C SER A 19 -4.85 -10.40 -2.76
N ILE A 20 -4.32 -11.60 -2.48
CA ILE A 20 -4.48 -12.28 -1.18
C ILE A 20 -3.86 -11.45 -0.05
N VAL A 21 -2.59 -11.04 -0.21
CA VAL A 21 -1.89 -10.27 0.84
C VAL A 21 -2.58 -8.93 1.08
N LEU A 22 -2.88 -8.17 0.04
CA LEU A 22 -3.53 -6.87 0.17
C LEU A 22 -4.91 -6.97 0.81
N PHE A 23 -5.71 -7.96 0.40
CA PHE A 23 -7.04 -8.17 0.97
C PHE A 23 -6.97 -8.53 2.45
N LEU A 24 -6.15 -9.52 2.82
CA LEU A 24 -6.03 -9.98 4.21
C LEU A 24 -5.44 -8.91 5.12
N THR A 25 -4.38 -8.23 4.68
CA THR A 25 -3.75 -7.14 5.46
C THR A 25 -4.71 -5.97 5.62
N THR A 26 -5.38 -5.52 4.55
CA THR A 26 -6.34 -4.42 4.64
C THR A 26 -7.51 -4.78 5.55
N SER A 27 -8.00 -6.02 5.49
CA SER A 27 -9.08 -6.50 6.36
C SER A 27 -8.68 -6.46 7.83
N LEU A 28 -7.54 -7.05 8.17
CA LEU A 28 -7.03 -7.04 9.53
C LEU A 28 -6.82 -5.60 10.02
N CYS A 29 -6.18 -4.75 9.23
CA CYS A 29 -5.94 -3.36 9.59
C CYS A 29 -7.21 -2.56 9.76
N LYS A 30 -8.20 -2.68 8.86
CA LYS A 30 -9.49 -2.00 9.03
C LYS A 30 -10.19 -2.45 10.30
N VAL A 31 -10.18 -3.75 10.63
CA VAL A 31 -10.75 -4.25 11.89
C VAL A 31 -10.02 -3.63 13.08
N LEU A 32 -8.69 -3.70 13.12
CA LEU A 32 -7.91 -3.11 14.23
C LEU A 32 -8.16 -1.60 14.37
N MET A 33 -8.20 -0.87 13.26
CA MET A 33 -8.33 0.58 13.26
C MET A 33 -9.76 1.05 13.60
N HIS A 34 -10.80 0.32 13.19
CA HIS A 34 -12.19 0.75 13.42
C HIS A 34 -12.87 0.08 14.62
N VAL A 35 -12.36 -1.07 15.10
CA VAL A 35 -12.91 -1.78 16.26
C VAL A 35 -12.10 -1.49 17.52
N LEU A 36 -10.77 -1.55 17.43
CA LEU A 36 -9.89 -1.35 18.59
C LEU A 36 -9.38 0.09 18.72
N ASN A 37 -9.64 0.94 17.72
CA ASN A 37 -9.22 2.34 17.71
C ASN A 37 -10.36 3.23 17.20
N ARG A 38 -10.15 4.54 17.33
CA ARG A 38 -11.03 5.57 16.75
C ARG A 38 -10.30 6.22 15.59
N VAL A 39 -10.90 6.17 14.41
CA VAL A 39 -10.43 6.88 13.22
C VAL A 39 -11.49 7.90 12.83
N GLU A 40 -11.05 9.14 12.68
CA GLU A 40 -11.89 10.26 12.25
C GLU A 40 -11.33 10.88 10.99
N TYR A 41 -12.23 11.24 10.07
CA TYR A 41 -11.90 11.95 8.85
C TYR A 41 -12.68 13.25 8.84
N VAL A 42 -12.03 14.32 8.40
CA VAL A 42 -12.72 15.57 8.10
C VAL A 42 -13.36 15.40 6.73
N ASP A 43 -14.70 15.26 6.68
CA ASP A 43 -15.45 15.13 5.42
C ASP A 43 -15.61 16.50 4.72
N ASP A 44 -14.49 16.98 4.19
CA ASP A 44 -14.40 18.18 3.39
C ASP A 44 -14.20 17.87 1.89
N GLU A 45 -14.12 18.92 1.08
CA GLU A 45 -13.86 18.79 -0.35
C GLU A 45 -12.53 18.09 -0.67
N ARG A 46 -11.53 18.21 0.21
CA ARG A 46 -10.19 17.61 0.02
C ARG A 46 -10.26 16.10 0.21
N TYR A 47 -10.99 15.64 1.22
CA TYR A 47 -11.23 14.22 1.43
C TYR A 47 -11.99 13.60 0.24
N ARG A 48 -13.04 14.26 -0.25
CA ARG A 48 -13.79 13.79 -1.43
C ARG A 48 -12.93 13.80 -2.69
N PHE A 49 -12.09 14.81 -2.88
CA PHE A 49 -11.12 14.87 -3.97
C PHE A 49 -10.12 13.71 -3.90
N LEU A 50 -9.57 13.42 -2.72
CA LEU A 50 -8.68 12.28 -2.49
C LEU A 50 -9.36 10.96 -2.85
N GLN A 51 -10.58 10.73 -2.36
CA GLN A 51 -11.34 9.52 -2.65
C GLN A 51 -11.66 9.37 -4.13
N SER A 52 -12.03 10.47 -4.79
CA SER A 52 -12.28 10.48 -6.24
C SER A 52 -11.01 10.17 -7.04
N SER A 53 -9.85 10.68 -6.62
CA SER A 53 -8.55 10.46 -7.26
C SER A 53 -8.07 9.02 -7.07
N ILE A 54 -8.31 8.43 -5.89
CA ILE A 54 -8.01 7.02 -5.62
C ILE A 54 -8.84 6.09 -6.51
N ARG A 55 -10.15 6.35 -6.65
CA ARG A 55 -11.07 5.46 -7.38
C ARG A 55 -11.09 5.67 -8.90
N HIS A 56 -11.06 6.93 -9.35
CA HIS A 56 -11.44 7.33 -10.71
C HIS A 56 -10.36 8.11 -11.48
N ARG A 57 -9.10 8.15 -11.02
CA ARG A 57 -8.03 8.80 -11.80
C ARG A 57 -7.92 8.21 -13.22
N PRO A 58 -7.63 9.03 -14.25
CA PRO A 58 -7.43 8.55 -15.61
C PRO A 58 -6.30 7.52 -15.71
N SER A 59 -6.41 6.61 -16.67
CA SER A 59 -5.34 5.65 -16.96
C SER A 59 -4.05 6.37 -17.33
N GLY A 60 -2.92 5.91 -16.80
CA GLY A 60 -1.60 6.52 -17.04
C GLY A 60 -1.29 7.75 -16.17
N VAL A 61 -2.24 8.23 -15.36
CA VAL A 61 -2.00 9.34 -14.42
C VAL A 61 -1.64 8.80 -13.03
N PRO A 62 -0.40 9.00 -12.54
CA PRO A 62 -0.03 8.58 -11.19
C PRO A 62 -0.64 9.52 -10.13
N LEU A 63 -0.85 8.99 -8.92
CA LEU A 63 -1.26 9.76 -7.75
C LEU A 63 -0.14 9.70 -6.71
N LEU A 64 0.41 10.85 -6.36
CA LEU A 64 1.38 10.99 -5.27
C LEU A 64 0.69 11.66 -4.08
N THR A 65 0.70 10.96 -2.94
CA THR A 65 0.21 11.50 -1.67
C THR A 65 1.41 11.82 -0.77
N VAL A 66 1.49 13.05 -0.29
CA VAL A 66 2.51 13.49 0.67
C VAL A 66 1.82 13.73 2.01
N CYS A 67 2.27 13.04 3.05
CA CYS A 67 1.76 13.19 4.40
C CYS A 67 2.90 13.08 5.42
N ASN A 68 2.64 13.57 6.63
CA ASN A 68 3.52 13.26 7.75
C ASN A 68 3.46 11.77 8.07
N HIS A 69 4.55 11.24 8.63
CA HIS A 69 4.64 9.87 9.11
C HIS A 69 5.09 9.91 10.57
N GLN A 70 4.20 9.52 11.47
CA GLN A 70 4.45 9.57 12.92
C GLN A 70 4.65 8.18 13.50
N SER A 71 4.03 7.15 12.93
CA SER A 71 4.07 5.79 13.49
C SER A 71 4.10 4.72 12.41
N SER A 72 4.67 3.55 12.73
CA SER A 72 4.60 2.39 11.83
C SER A 72 3.18 1.90 11.57
N LEU A 73 2.19 2.29 12.38
CA LEU A 73 0.78 1.96 12.12
C LEU A 73 0.15 2.82 11.03
N ASP A 74 0.79 3.91 10.61
CA ASP A 74 0.31 4.72 9.49
C ASP A 74 0.25 3.87 8.21
N ASP A 75 1.18 2.91 8.07
CA ASP A 75 1.29 1.98 6.95
C ASP A 75 1.49 0.52 7.44
N PRO A 76 0.52 -0.39 7.26
CA PRO A 76 -0.70 -0.25 6.45
C PRO A 76 -1.95 0.21 7.22
N GLY A 77 -1.90 0.43 8.53
CA GLY A 77 -3.10 0.66 9.36
C GLY A 77 -3.96 1.84 8.91
N LEU A 78 -3.46 3.06 9.04
CA LEU A 78 -4.20 4.28 8.68
C LEU A 78 -4.54 4.30 7.17
N MET A 79 -3.61 3.90 6.31
CA MET A 79 -3.86 3.81 4.87
C MET A 79 -4.97 2.80 4.52
N SER A 80 -5.05 1.69 5.24
CA SER A 80 -6.13 0.70 5.09
C SER A 80 -7.48 1.30 5.43
N SER A 81 -7.55 2.20 6.40
CA SER A 81 -8.80 2.88 6.76
C SER A 81 -9.24 3.88 5.67
N LEU A 82 -8.30 4.58 5.02
CA LEU A 82 -8.56 5.53 3.93
C LEU A 82 -8.93 4.86 2.60
N ILE A 83 -8.35 3.69 2.28
CA ILE A 83 -8.52 3.07 0.97
C ILE A 83 -9.90 2.40 0.82
N PRO A 84 -10.62 2.64 -0.29
CA PRO A 84 -11.85 1.94 -0.64
C PRO A 84 -11.65 0.46 -0.94
N TRP A 85 -12.64 -0.37 -0.59
CA TRP A 85 -12.59 -1.81 -0.83
C TRP A 85 -12.50 -2.18 -2.32
N ASP A 86 -13.20 -1.45 -3.19
CA ASP A 86 -13.15 -1.65 -4.64
C ASP A 86 -11.73 -1.45 -5.22
N VAL A 87 -10.95 -0.57 -4.60
CA VAL A 87 -9.55 -0.34 -4.97
C VAL A 87 -8.65 -1.46 -4.47
N VAL A 88 -8.86 -1.95 -3.25
CA VAL A 88 -8.09 -3.07 -2.66
C VAL A 88 -8.21 -4.34 -3.51
N LEU A 89 -9.39 -4.59 -4.07
CA LEU A 89 -9.64 -5.74 -4.95
C LEU A 89 -8.93 -5.64 -6.31
N THR A 90 -8.35 -4.48 -6.63
CA THR A 90 -7.59 -4.25 -7.86
C THR A 90 -6.14 -3.89 -7.53
N PRO A 91 -5.21 -4.86 -7.40
CA PRO A 91 -3.83 -4.59 -6.95
C PRO A 91 -3.10 -3.52 -7.76
N SER A 92 -3.36 -3.40 -9.07
CA SER A 92 -2.77 -2.35 -9.91
C SER A 92 -3.19 -0.93 -9.54
N ARG A 93 -4.25 -0.76 -8.75
CA ARG A 93 -4.72 0.52 -8.24
C ARG A 93 -4.29 0.79 -6.80
N VAL A 94 -3.78 -0.21 -6.09
CA VAL A 94 -3.32 -0.06 -4.72
C VAL A 94 -1.97 0.66 -4.70
N ARG A 95 -1.84 1.59 -3.75
CA ARG A 95 -0.65 2.41 -3.53
C ARG A 95 0.55 1.52 -3.17
N TRP A 96 1.73 1.91 -3.62
CA TRP A 96 2.98 1.33 -3.14
C TRP A 96 3.42 2.04 -1.85
N ALA A 97 3.78 1.25 -0.83
CA ALA A 97 4.37 1.76 0.39
C ALA A 97 5.91 1.71 0.30
N ILE A 98 6.59 2.43 1.19
CA ILE A 98 8.05 2.38 1.33
C ILE A 98 8.38 1.95 2.75
N ALA A 99 9.39 1.10 2.91
CA ALA A 99 9.84 0.67 4.22
C ALA A 99 11.35 0.48 4.25
N THR A 100 11.93 0.70 5.43
CA THR A 100 13.38 0.61 5.63
C THR A 100 13.85 -0.84 5.54
N GLN A 101 14.82 -1.09 4.66
CA GLN A 101 15.25 -2.45 4.30
C GLN A 101 15.83 -3.22 5.50
N ASP A 102 16.56 -2.54 6.36
CA ASP A 102 17.23 -3.07 7.55
C ASP A 102 16.28 -3.54 8.65
N ILE A 103 15.08 -2.96 8.75
CA ILE A 103 14.08 -3.34 9.77
C ILE A 103 13.03 -4.28 9.18
N VAL A 104 12.51 -3.95 7.99
CA VAL A 104 11.30 -4.60 7.44
C VAL A 104 11.62 -5.77 6.52
N PHE A 105 12.86 -5.85 6.00
CA PHE A 105 13.28 -6.89 5.06
C PHE A 105 14.45 -7.73 5.61
N PRO A 106 14.20 -8.63 6.58
CA PRO A 106 15.23 -9.55 7.05
C PRO A 106 15.64 -10.49 5.91
N ARG A 107 16.96 -10.75 5.81
CA ARG A 107 17.57 -11.48 4.68
C ARG A 107 16.88 -12.84 4.43
N LYS A 108 16.40 -13.05 3.19
CA LYS A 108 15.85 -14.31 2.66
C LYS A 108 14.79 -14.96 3.56
N SER A 109 13.74 -14.19 3.88
CA SER A 109 12.67 -14.62 4.76
C SER A 109 11.31 -14.62 4.05
N PHE A 110 10.35 -15.35 4.62
CA PHE A 110 8.93 -15.24 4.26
C PHE A 110 8.42 -13.79 4.35
N VAL A 111 8.93 -13.02 5.32
CA VAL A 111 8.58 -11.60 5.52
C VAL A 111 8.91 -10.77 4.28
N GLN A 112 10.07 -10.97 3.65
CA GLN A 112 10.43 -10.25 2.42
C GLN A 112 9.44 -10.54 1.27
N SER A 113 9.01 -11.78 1.11
CA SER A 113 7.99 -12.15 0.12
C SER A 113 6.64 -11.52 0.43
N PHE A 114 6.22 -11.55 1.70
CA PHE A 114 4.99 -10.89 2.16
C PHE A 114 5.01 -9.39 1.86
N MET A 115 6.08 -8.68 2.22
CA MET A 115 6.23 -7.24 1.96
C MET A 115 6.24 -6.92 0.46
N THR A 116 6.89 -7.75 -0.36
CA THR A 116 6.91 -7.59 -1.83
C THR A 116 5.52 -7.80 -2.44
N CYS A 117 4.77 -8.79 -1.97
CA CYS A 117 3.37 -9.02 -2.36
C CYS A 117 2.43 -7.92 -1.81
N GLY A 118 2.77 -7.30 -0.69
CA GLY A 118 2.07 -6.14 -0.14
C GLY A 118 2.37 -4.82 -0.87
N GLN A 119 3.13 -4.84 -1.97
CA GLN A 119 3.57 -3.64 -2.69
C GLN A 119 4.38 -2.66 -1.81
N VAL A 120 5.28 -3.20 -0.99
CA VAL A 120 6.22 -2.41 -0.18
C VAL A 120 7.58 -2.37 -0.86
N LEU A 121 8.08 -1.17 -1.14
CA LEU A 121 9.41 -0.94 -1.70
C LEU A 121 10.45 -0.82 -0.57
N PRO A 122 11.55 -1.60 -0.61
CA PRO A 122 12.63 -1.45 0.34
C PRO A 122 13.44 -0.19 0.03
N VAL A 123 13.78 0.57 1.07
CA VAL A 123 14.62 1.77 0.98
C VAL A 123 15.81 1.63 1.94
N HIS A 124 17.00 2.04 1.50
CA HIS A 124 18.20 2.12 2.33
C HIS A 124 18.37 3.54 2.86
N ARG A 125 18.33 3.72 4.18
CA ARG A 125 18.56 5.04 4.80
C ARG A 125 19.99 5.49 4.56
N GLY A 126 20.16 6.72 4.08
CA GLY A 126 21.48 7.29 3.77
C GLY A 126 22.09 6.82 2.45
N GLY A 127 21.34 6.10 1.61
CA GLY A 127 21.83 5.60 0.32
C GLY A 127 21.80 6.59 -0.85
N GLY A 128 21.08 7.71 -0.70
CA GLY A 128 20.76 8.63 -1.80
C GLY A 128 19.55 8.17 -2.59
#